data_AF-A0A969NGB7-F1
#
_entry.id   AF-A0A969NGB7-F1
#
_cell.length_a   1.000
_cell.length_b   1.000
_cell.length_c   1.000
_cell.angle_alpha   90.00
_cell.angle_beta   90.00
_cell.angle_gamma   90.00
#
_symmetry.space_group_name_H-M   'P 1'
#
loop_
_entity.id
_entity.type
_entity.pdbx_description
1 polymer ?
#
loop_
_entity_poly.entity_id
_entity_poly.type
_entity_poly.pdbx_seq_one_letter_code
_entity_poly.pdbx_strand_id
1 'polypeptide(L)'
;MFLINISSSVDLQNLSEKFKIINVKIIGEAEEIDRGNVPAVIVPNNLDNECFSVVKYVFGKFGHIKEDDVHKYKDLNRLIATETIKVLFNLKEQMASKNIDEKIAKIAINNVMAGTCKGYPWPDDDEFIQNILKTLNNKYYDKTLL
;
A
#
# COMPACT_ATOMS: atom_id res chain seq x y z
N MET A 1 4.89 25.50 -19.40
CA MET A 1 4.46 25.43 -17.99
C MET A 1 4.04 24.00 -17.69
N PHE A 2 4.49 23.45 -16.56
CA PHE A 2 4.19 22.08 -16.14
C PHE A 2 3.05 22.08 -15.14
N LEU A 3 2.20 21.06 -15.20
CA LEU A 3 1.17 20.80 -14.21
C LEU A 3 1.29 19.35 -13.75
N ILE A 4 1.58 19.15 -12.47
CA ILE A 4 1.66 17.82 -11.86
C ILE A 4 0.30 17.49 -11.24
N ASN A 5 -0.34 16.44 -11.73
CA ASN A 5 -1.58 15.91 -11.18
C ASN A 5 -1.28 14.77 -10.21
N ILE A 6 -1.45 15.01 -8.92
CA ILE A 6 -1.33 13.97 -7.88
C ILE A 6 -2.67 13.30 -7.54
N SER A 7 -3.79 13.84 -8.03
CA SER A 7 -5.11 13.32 -7.69
C SER A 7 -5.39 11.99 -8.40
N SER A 8 -5.97 11.03 -7.69
CA SER A 8 -6.42 9.76 -8.26
C SER A 8 -7.78 9.84 -8.96
N SER A 9 -8.56 10.89 -8.67
CA SER A 9 -9.94 11.05 -9.16
C SER A 9 -10.11 12.13 -10.21
N VAL A 10 -9.09 12.96 -10.44
CA VAL A 10 -9.15 14.07 -11.38
C VAL A 10 -8.41 13.71 -12.66
N ASP A 11 -9.14 13.75 -13.78
CA ASP A 11 -8.56 13.73 -15.11
C ASP A 11 -8.39 15.18 -15.59
N LEU A 12 -7.16 15.52 -15.99
CA LEU A 12 -6.82 16.87 -16.46
C LEU A 12 -6.57 16.92 -17.96
N GLN A 13 -6.87 15.87 -18.74
CA GLN A 13 -6.64 15.84 -20.19
C GLN A 13 -7.13 17.10 -20.93
N ASN A 14 -8.23 17.70 -20.48
CA ASN A 14 -8.82 18.92 -21.04
C ASN A 14 -7.94 20.19 -20.87
N LEU A 15 -6.86 20.14 -20.10
CA LEU A 15 -5.91 21.24 -19.89
C LEU A 15 -4.61 21.09 -20.69
N SER A 16 -4.49 20.03 -21.50
CA SER A 16 -3.27 19.69 -22.24
C SER A 16 -2.85 20.73 -23.28
N GLU A 17 -3.77 21.55 -23.78
CA GLU A 17 -3.48 22.64 -24.72
C GLU A 17 -2.64 23.77 -24.10
N LYS A 18 -2.68 23.93 -22.77
CA LYS A 18 -2.02 25.04 -22.05
C LYS A 18 -0.86 24.57 -21.16
N PHE A 19 -0.82 23.28 -20.83
CA PHE A 19 0.11 22.72 -19.86
C PHE A 19 0.68 21.37 -20.32
N LYS A 20 1.95 21.13 -20.01
CA LYS A 20 2.51 19.78 -19.98
C LYS A 20 2.01 19.09 -18.71
N ILE A 21 1.06 18.17 -18.85
CA ILE A 21 0.43 17.47 -17.71
C ILE A 21 1.24 16.22 -17.38
N ILE A 22 1.61 16.10 -16.11
CA ILE A 22 2.34 14.96 -15.56
C ILE A 22 1.45 14.30 -14.52
N ASN A 23 0.86 13.16 -14.85
CA ASN A 23 0.03 12.40 -13.93
C ASN A 23 0.93 11.56 -13.01
N VAL A 24 0.94 11.86 -11.72
CA VAL A 24 1.73 11.15 -10.72
C VAL A 24 0.80 10.38 -9.80
N LYS A 25 1.26 9.24 -9.28
CA LYS A 25 0.58 8.51 -8.21
C LYS A 25 1.52 8.37 -7.03
N ILE A 26 1.01 8.71 -5.85
CA ILE A 26 1.71 8.52 -4.59
C ILE A 26 1.08 7.30 -3.92
N ILE A 27 1.91 6.29 -3.65
CA ILE A 27 1.53 5.09 -2.91
C ILE A 27 2.13 5.22 -1.51
N GLY A 28 1.25 5.20 -0.52
CA GLY A 28 1.57 5.46 0.87
C GLY A 28 0.35 6.07 1.58
N GLU A 29 0.35 5.94 2.90
CA GLU A 29 -0.64 6.57 3.78
C GLU A 29 -0.02 7.85 4.36
N ALA A 30 -0.82 8.91 4.51
CA ALA A 30 -0.30 10.25 4.81
C ALA A 30 0.36 10.34 6.20
N GLU A 31 -0.25 9.75 7.23
CA GLU A 31 0.35 9.73 8.57
C GLU A 31 1.63 8.88 8.61
N GLU A 32 1.67 7.76 7.88
CA GLU A 32 2.87 6.93 7.80
C GLU A 32 4.01 7.63 7.08
N ILE A 33 3.72 8.44 6.05
CA ILE A 33 4.70 9.29 5.39
C ILE A 33 5.21 10.38 6.34
N ASP A 34 4.32 11.01 7.11
CA ASP A 34 4.67 12.01 8.13
C ASP A 34 5.57 11.42 9.24
N ARG A 35 5.38 10.14 9.57
CA ARG A 35 6.23 9.37 10.49
C ARG A 35 7.57 8.95 9.88
N GLY A 36 7.85 9.30 8.63
CA GLY A 36 9.13 9.08 7.96
C GLY A 36 9.21 7.82 7.10
N ASN A 37 8.10 7.11 6.87
CA ASN A 37 8.10 6.03 5.89
C ASN A 37 8.15 6.62 4.47
N VAL A 38 9.01 6.06 3.63
CA VAL A 38 9.24 6.57 2.27
C VAL A 38 8.12 6.08 1.34
N PRO A 39 7.30 6.98 0.74
CA PRO A 39 6.30 6.58 -0.24
C PRO A 39 6.92 6.21 -1.58
N ALA A 40 6.15 5.49 -2.40
CA ALA A 40 6.47 5.31 -3.81
C ALA A 40 5.76 6.37 -4.67
N VAL A 41 6.47 6.91 -5.65
CA VAL A 41 6.00 7.92 -6.59
C VAL A 41 6.02 7.32 -7.98
N ILE A 42 4.87 6.92 -8.48
CA ILE A 42 4.73 6.30 -9.80
C ILE A 42 4.50 7.39 -10.84
N VAL A 43 5.28 7.35 -11.91
CA VAL A 43 5.12 8.23 -13.07
C VAL A 43 4.98 7.44 -14.37
N PRO A 44 4.30 7.97 -15.38
CA PRO A 44 4.11 7.31 -16.67
C PRO A 44 5.45 6.92 -17.29
N ASN A 45 5.51 5.71 -17.85
CA ASN A 45 6.68 5.16 -18.54
C ASN A 45 7.06 5.86 -19.86
N ASN A 46 6.22 6.79 -20.34
CA ASN A 46 6.40 7.52 -21.59
C ASN A 46 6.62 9.03 -21.36
N LEU A 47 7.07 9.41 -20.16
CA LEU A 47 7.36 10.80 -19.83
C LEU A 47 8.60 11.29 -20.61
N ASP A 48 8.54 12.49 -21.18
CA ASP A 48 9.73 13.10 -21.78
C ASP A 48 10.79 13.44 -20.70
N ASN A 49 12.06 13.55 -21.11
CA ASN A 49 13.18 13.80 -20.18
C ASN A 49 13.01 15.09 -19.36
N GLU A 50 12.36 16.10 -19.94
CA GLU A 50 12.14 17.39 -19.29
C GLU A 50 11.11 17.25 -18.16
N CYS A 51 9.97 16.60 -18.45
CA CYS A 51 8.94 16.28 -17.49
C CYS A 51 9.47 15.36 -16.37
N PHE A 52 10.29 14.37 -16.71
CA PHE A 52 10.86 13.47 -15.71
C PHE A 52 11.83 14.20 -14.78
N SER A 53 12.63 15.12 -15.34
CA SER A 53 13.52 15.98 -14.53
C SER A 53 12.73 16.85 -13.56
N VAL A 54 11.58 17.38 -13.96
CA VAL A 54 10.67 18.14 -13.08
C VAL A 54 10.13 17.26 -11.95
N VAL A 55 9.65 16.05 -12.25
CA VAL A 55 9.20 15.09 -11.21
C VAL A 55 10.34 14.79 -10.25
N LYS A 56 11.54 14.46 -10.76
CA LYS A 56 12.70 14.12 -9.92
C LYS A 56 13.12 15.28 -9.02
N TYR A 57 13.04 16.51 -9.53
CA TYR A 57 13.30 17.71 -8.74
C TYR A 57 12.29 17.87 -7.59
N VAL A 58 10.99 17.68 -7.87
CA VAL A 58 9.91 17.86 -6.88
C VAL A 58 9.87 16.71 -5.87
N PHE A 59 9.96 15.46 -6.32
CA PHE A 59 9.69 14.29 -5.50
C PHE A 59 10.92 13.46 -5.14
N GLY A 60 12.10 13.76 -5.67
CA GLY A 60 13.29 12.92 -5.49
C GLY A 60 13.81 12.83 -4.05
N LYS A 61 13.45 13.80 -3.20
CA LYS A 61 13.70 13.77 -1.75
C LYS A 61 12.52 13.27 -0.93
N PHE A 62 11.35 13.12 -1.56
CA PHE A 62 10.10 12.75 -0.92
C PHE A 62 9.86 11.24 -0.97
N GLY A 63 10.11 10.60 -2.11
CA GLY A 63 9.75 9.19 -2.31
C GLY A 63 10.61 8.45 -3.33
N HIS A 64 10.40 7.15 -3.43
CA HIS A 64 11.00 6.30 -4.45
C HIS A 64 10.27 6.49 -5.78
N ILE A 65 10.92 7.15 -6.73
CA ILE A 65 10.35 7.40 -8.05
C ILE A 65 10.50 6.17 -8.93
N LYS A 66 9.39 5.72 -9.54
CA LYS A 66 9.33 4.60 -10.46
C LYS A 66 8.54 4.96 -11.71
N GLU A 67 9.15 4.76 -12.88
CA GLU A 67 8.45 4.80 -14.17
C GLU A 67 7.69 3.49 -14.40
N ASP A 68 6.37 3.58 -14.59
CA ASP A 68 5.46 2.46 -14.88
C ASP A 68 4.10 2.98 -15.39
N ASP A 69 3.19 2.07 -15.71
CA ASP A 69 1.79 2.38 -15.98
C ASP A 69 1.05 2.78 -14.68
N VAL A 70 0.76 4.07 -14.56
CA VAL A 70 0.03 4.65 -13.42
C VAL A 70 -1.35 4.05 -13.19
N HIS A 71 -1.98 3.47 -14.22
CA HIS A 71 -3.31 2.87 -14.09
C HIS A 71 -3.29 1.58 -13.29
N LYS A 72 -2.19 0.81 -13.30
CA LYS A 72 -2.02 -0.40 -12.48
C LYS A 72 -2.12 -0.12 -10.98
N TYR A 73 -1.77 1.10 -10.56
CA TYR A 73 -1.69 1.50 -9.16
C TYR A 73 -2.90 2.31 -8.68
N LYS A 74 -3.84 2.63 -9.58
CA LYS A 74 -4.99 3.52 -9.29
C LYS A 74 -5.79 3.04 -8.08
N ASP A 75 -5.99 1.74 -7.97
CA ASP A 75 -6.80 1.12 -6.93
C ASP A 75 -5.96 0.37 -5.89
N LEU A 76 -4.62 0.46 -5.91
CA LEU A 76 -3.76 -0.33 -5.03
C LEU A 76 -4.03 -0.02 -3.55
N ASN A 77 -4.07 1.27 -3.18
CA ASN A 77 -4.40 1.66 -1.80
C ASN A 77 -5.79 1.17 -1.39
N ARG A 78 -6.76 1.27 -2.31
CA ARG A 78 -8.14 0.81 -2.07
C ARG A 78 -8.20 -0.70 -1.90
N LEU A 79 -7.49 -1.46 -2.71
CA LEU A 79 -7.40 -2.92 -2.64
C LEU A 79 -6.82 -3.34 -1.28
N ILE A 80 -5.65 -2.81 -0.92
CA ILE A 80 -4.99 -3.12 0.35
C ILE A 80 -5.88 -2.75 1.53
N ALA A 81 -6.48 -1.55 1.53
CA ALA A 81 -7.39 -1.12 2.58
C ALA A 81 -8.63 -2.02 2.68
N THR A 82 -9.21 -2.43 1.54
CA THR A 82 -10.40 -3.29 1.50
C THR A 82 -10.11 -4.66 2.10
N GLU A 83 -9.02 -5.31 1.69
CA GLU A 83 -8.65 -6.62 2.22
C GLU A 83 -8.28 -6.54 3.71
N THR A 84 -7.59 -5.46 4.12
CA THR A 84 -7.28 -5.21 5.53
C THR A 84 -8.54 -5.07 6.37
N ILE A 85 -9.53 -4.28 5.91
CA ILE A 85 -10.82 -4.10 6.61
C ILE A 85 -11.58 -5.42 6.72
N LYS A 86 -11.60 -6.25 5.68
CA LYS A 86 -12.24 -7.58 5.72
C LYS A 86 -11.61 -8.47 6.78
N VAL A 87 -10.28 -8.51 6.86
CA VAL A 87 -9.56 -9.27 7.88
C VAL A 87 -9.90 -8.76 9.28
N LEU A 88 -9.84 -7.44 9.49
CA LEU A 88 -10.15 -6.83 10.78
C LEU A 88 -11.60 -7.11 11.23
N PHE A 89 -12.55 -7.02 10.30
CA PHE A 89 -13.96 -7.34 10.56
C PHE A 89 -14.11 -8.81 10.99
N ASN A 90 -13.49 -9.75 10.26
CA ASN A 90 -13.54 -11.16 10.58
C ASN A 90 -12.87 -11.48 11.93
N LEU A 91 -11.73 -10.84 12.25
CA LEU A 91 -11.08 -10.98 13.55
C LEU A 91 -11.97 -10.49 14.69
N LYS A 92 -12.66 -9.36 14.49
CA LYS A 92 -13.63 -8.84 15.48
C LYS A 92 -14.72 -9.86 15.77
N GLU A 93 -15.35 -10.42 14.74
CA GLU A 93 -16.42 -11.43 14.90
C GLU A 93 -15.92 -12.71 15.58
N GLN A 94 -14.73 -13.19 15.21
CA GLN A 94 -14.14 -14.37 15.84
C GLN A 94 -13.82 -14.15 17.32
N MET A 95 -13.31 -12.98 17.70
CA MET A 95 -13.05 -12.64 19.09
C MET A 95 -14.36 -12.52 19.89
N ALA A 96 -15.39 -11.90 19.31
CA ALA A 96 -16.71 -11.81 19.90
C ALA A 96 -17.32 -13.21 20.15
N SER A 97 -17.18 -14.14 19.21
CA SER A 97 -17.67 -15.53 19.36
C SER A 97 -16.99 -16.29 20.51
N LYS A 98 -15.80 -15.83 20.93
CA LYS A 98 -15.03 -16.38 22.06
C LYS A 98 -15.28 -15.62 23.37
N ASN A 99 -16.25 -14.71 23.41
CA ASN A 99 -16.53 -13.82 24.55
C ASN A 99 -15.31 -13.01 25.01
N ILE A 100 -14.43 -12.63 24.07
CA ILE A 100 -13.29 -11.76 24.37
C ILE A 100 -13.80 -10.31 24.47
N ASP A 101 -13.42 -9.61 25.53
CA ASP A 101 -13.75 -8.19 25.72
C ASP A 101 -13.27 -7.33 24.54
N GLU A 102 -14.12 -6.40 24.09
CA GLU A 102 -13.84 -5.58 22.90
C GLU A 102 -12.60 -4.70 23.08
N LYS A 103 -12.31 -4.20 24.29
CA LYS A 103 -11.10 -3.39 24.53
C LYS A 103 -9.85 -4.26 24.43
N ILE A 104 -9.89 -5.47 24.99
CA ILE A 104 -8.79 -6.43 24.87
C ILE A 104 -8.59 -6.85 23.41
N ALA A 105 -9.68 -7.15 22.69
CA ALA A 105 -9.65 -7.47 21.26
C ALA A 105 -8.99 -6.36 20.45
N LYS A 106 -9.39 -5.10 20.68
CA LYS A 106 -8.81 -3.93 20.01
C LYS A 106 -7.31 -3.78 20.29
N ILE A 107 -6.88 -3.92 21.54
CA ILE A 107 -5.46 -3.85 21.91
C ILE A 107 -4.67 -4.97 21.22
N ALA A 108 -5.18 -6.20 21.26
CA ALA A 108 -4.54 -7.36 20.64
C ALA A 108 -4.40 -7.18 19.13
N ILE A 109 -5.48 -6.79 18.44
CA ILE A 109 -5.48 -6.56 17.00
C ILE A 109 -4.46 -5.47 16.64
N ASN A 110 -4.51 -4.31 17.29
CA ASN A 110 -3.62 -3.20 16.95
C ASN A 110 -2.14 -3.57 17.13
N ASN A 111 -1.80 -4.20 18.25
CA ASN A 111 -0.41 -4.54 18.56
C ASN A 111 0.12 -5.66 17.67
N VAL A 112 -0.66 -6.73 17.48
CA VAL A 112 -0.24 -7.88 16.68
C VAL A 112 -0.22 -7.54 15.19
N MET A 113 -1.22 -6.82 14.66
CA MET A 113 -1.24 -6.41 13.26
C MET A 113 -0.08 -5.45 12.95
N ALA A 114 0.21 -4.49 13.82
CA ALA A 114 1.33 -3.56 13.61
C ALA A 114 2.67 -4.30 13.50
N GLY A 115 2.91 -5.29 14.36
CA GLY A 115 4.11 -6.14 14.26
C GLY A 115 4.10 -7.02 13.00
N THR A 116 2.97 -7.69 12.74
CA THR A 116 2.83 -8.63 11.62
C THR A 116 2.99 -7.96 10.27
N CYS A 117 2.36 -6.80 10.05
CA CYS A 117 2.45 -6.06 8.79
C CYS A 117 3.82 -5.40 8.57
N LYS A 118 4.59 -5.16 9.65
CA LYS A 118 5.99 -4.70 9.53
C LYS A 118 6.93 -5.86 9.15
N GLY A 119 6.69 -7.05 9.70
CA GLY A 119 7.52 -8.24 9.47
C GLY A 119 7.16 -9.07 8.23
N TYR A 120 5.98 -8.88 7.62
CA TYR A 120 5.53 -9.64 6.44
C TYR A 120 5.13 -8.69 5.30
N PRO A 121 5.48 -8.94 4.02
CA PRO A 121 5.96 -10.20 3.43
C PRO A 121 7.48 -10.41 3.44
N TRP A 122 8.22 -9.60 4.21
CA TRP A 122 9.68 -9.67 4.31
C TRP A 122 10.12 -10.20 5.69
N PRO A 123 9.86 -11.48 6.01
CA PRO A 123 10.15 -12.06 7.31
C PRO A 123 11.64 -12.37 7.45
N ASP A 124 12.46 -11.33 7.44
CA ASP A 124 13.88 -11.45 7.73
C ASP A 124 14.00 -11.73 9.24
N ASP A 125 14.17 -13.00 9.57
CA ASP A 125 14.42 -13.59 10.90
C ASP A 125 13.29 -13.54 11.96
N ASP A 126 12.06 -13.17 11.61
CA ASP A 126 10.92 -13.23 12.55
C ASP A 126 10.40 -14.67 12.74
N GLU A 127 10.84 -15.33 13.81
CA GLU A 127 10.43 -16.71 14.15
C GLU A 127 8.90 -16.88 14.26
N PHE A 128 8.18 -15.86 14.76
CA PHE A 128 6.73 -15.90 14.89
C PHE A 128 6.06 -15.95 13.51
N ILE A 129 6.47 -15.08 12.59
CA ILE A 129 5.96 -15.07 11.21
C ILE A 129 6.35 -16.36 10.47
N GLN A 130 7.58 -16.84 10.64
CA GLN A 130 8.05 -18.09 10.04
C GLN A 130 7.22 -19.31 10.49
N ASN A 131 6.86 -19.38 11.77
CA ASN A 131 6.02 -20.45 12.30
C ASN A 131 4.57 -20.39 11.77
N ILE A 132 4.01 -19.20 11.61
CA ILE A 132 2.70 -19.01 10.95
C ILE A 132 2.76 -19.49 9.50
N LEU A 133 3.79 -19.11 8.73
CA LEU A 133 3.94 -19.49 7.33
C LEU A 133 4.08 -21.00 7.14
N LYS A 134 4.86 -21.68 8.00
CA LYS A 134 4.95 -23.16 8.01
C LYS A 134 3.57 -23.80 8.19
N THR A 135 2.77 -23.28 9.11
CA THR A 135 1.41 -23.78 9.39
C THR A 135 0.47 -23.57 8.20
N LEU A 136 0.55 -22.40 7.55
CA LEU A 136 -0.24 -22.10 6.37
C LEU A 136 0.14 -23.01 5.20
N ASN A 137 1.44 -23.17 4.91
CA ASN A 137 1.92 -24.03 3.83
C ASN A 137 1.47 -25.48 4.00
N ASN A 138 1.57 -26.04 5.21
CA ASN A 138 1.11 -27.41 5.48
C ASN A 138 -0.41 -27.58 5.21
N LYS A 139 -1.24 -26.58 5.57
CA LYS A 139 -2.67 -26.58 5.26
C LYS A 139 -2.99 -26.44 3.77
N TYR A 140 -2.13 -25.78 2.99
CA TYR A 140 -2.30 -25.66 1.54
C TYR A 140 -1.92 -26.95 0.81
N TYR A 141 -0.88 -27.67 1.26
CA TYR A 141 -0.50 -28.97 0.68
C TYR A 141 -1.51 -30.10 0.98
N ASP A 142 -2.17 -30.10 2.14
CA ASP A 142 -3.24 -31.07 2.45
C ASP A 142 -4.50 -30.89 1.59
N LYS A 143 -4.77 -29.68 1.08
CA LYS A 143 -5.92 -29.42 0.20
C LYS A 143 -5.71 -29.80 -1.26
N THR A 144 -4.46 -30.08 -1.68
CA THR A 144 -4.13 -30.57 -3.03
C THR A 144 -4.09 -32.10 -3.13
N LEU A 145 -4.38 -32.82 -2.05
CA LEU A 145 -4.38 -34.28 -1.95
C LEU A 145 -5.78 -34.91 -1.75
N LEU A 146 -6.85 -34.11 -1.90
CA LEU A 146 -8.25 -34.55 -1.95
C LEU A 146 -8.87 -34.18 -3.31
#